data_AF-A0A969K001-F1
#
_entry.id   AF-A0A969K001-F1
#
_cell.length_a   1.000
_cell.length_b   1.000
_cell.length_c   1.000
_cell.angle_alpha   90.00
_cell.angle_beta   90.00
_cell.angle_gamma   90.00
#
_symmetry.space_group_name_H-M   'P 1'
#
loop_
_entity.id
_entity.type
_entity.pdbx_description
1 polymer ?
#
loop_
_entity_poly.entity_id
_entity_poly.type
_entity_poly.pdbx_seq_one_letter_code
_entity_poly.pdbx_strand_id
1 'polypeptide(L)'
;MLHTRSRRIIVAFIIALLLTVIVMVMGQAKSTSAGGGLPPRPTPSPTPVVPPTATAVPTATAVPAIPINGAAIRLHTSEPLTGAWTVVEWQNELGKWYEVPGWRGHLDEGNADMKTWWVYPANYGQGPFRWVVYASEEGSKLVVSDPFELPTRNRQLVSVEVELP
;
A
#
# COMPACT_ATOMS: atom_id res chain seq x y z
N MET A 1 -0.01 -39.68 45.88
CA MET A 1 0.75 -38.44 46.13
C MET A 1 1.78 -38.09 45.02
N LEU A 2 1.62 -38.54 43.77
CA LEU A 2 2.56 -38.19 42.67
C LEU A 2 2.04 -37.12 41.68
N HIS A 3 0.75 -36.81 41.64
CA HIS A 3 0.17 -35.90 40.63
C HIS A 3 0.45 -34.40 40.84
N THR A 4 0.84 -33.97 42.03
CA THR A 4 0.97 -32.54 42.37
C THR A 4 2.32 -31.94 41.92
N ARG A 5 3.36 -32.76 41.76
CA ARG A 5 4.69 -32.29 41.34
C ARG A 5 4.75 -31.96 39.85
N SER A 6 4.11 -32.76 38.99
CA SER A 6 4.15 -32.55 37.53
C SER A 6 3.42 -31.29 37.07
N ARG A 7 2.32 -30.91 37.73
CA ARG A 7 1.59 -29.67 37.39
C ARG A 7 2.39 -28.40 37.69
N ARG A 8 3.22 -28.40 38.73
CA ARG A 8 4.07 -27.24 39.08
C ARG A 8 5.22 -27.04 38.09
N ILE A 9 5.76 -28.14 37.55
CA ILE A 9 6.84 -28.11 36.56
C ILE A 9 6.33 -27.59 35.21
N ILE A 10 5.12 -28.00 34.79
CA ILE A 10 4.52 -27.56 33.53
C ILE A 10 4.19 -26.06 33.57
N VAL A 11 3.64 -25.55 34.68
CA VAL A 11 3.32 -24.12 34.82
C VAL A 11 4.59 -23.27 34.85
N ALA A 12 5.66 -23.72 35.52
CA ALA A 12 6.94 -23.02 35.52
C ALA A 12 7.57 -22.94 34.12
N PHE A 13 7.45 -24.01 33.32
CA PHE A 13 7.93 -24.03 31.92
C PHE A 13 7.14 -23.06 31.03
N ILE A 14 5.81 -23.01 31.17
CA ILE A 14 4.97 -22.09 30.39
C ILE A 14 5.29 -20.62 30.73
N ILE A 15 5.48 -20.29 32.01
CA ILE A 15 5.83 -18.93 32.44
C ILE A 15 7.23 -18.53 31.92
N ALA A 16 8.21 -19.44 31.99
CA ALA A 16 9.55 -19.19 31.45
C ALA A 16 9.54 -18.99 29.92
N LEU A 17 8.72 -19.75 29.20
CA LEU A 17 8.54 -19.61 27.75
C LEU A 17 7.85 -18.27 27.39
N LEU A 18 6.83 -17.87 28.16
CA LEU A 18 6.13 -16.59 27.97
C LEU A 18 7.06 -15.40 28.22
N LEU A 19 7.88 -15.45 29.26
CA LEU A 19 8.87 -14.40 29.56
C LEU A 19 9.95 -14.29 28.48
N THR A 20 10.39 -15.41 27.88
CA THR A 20 11.37 -15.36 26.78
C THR A 20 10.78 -14.77 25.51
N VAL A 21 9.52 -15.05 25.18
CA VAL A 21 8.84 -14.44 24.03
C VAL A 21 8.64 -12.93 24.23
N ILE A 22 8.30 -12.47 25.45
CA ILE A 22 8.12 -11.04 25.74
C ILE A 22 9.45 -10.26 25.59
N VAL A 23 10.58 -10.82 26.04
CA VAL A 23 11.90 -10.19 25.86
C VAL A 23 12.30 -10.14 24.38
N MET A 24 11.85 -11.09 23.56
CA MET A 24 12.16 -11.11 22.13
C MET A 24 11.37 -10.06 21.32
N VAL A 25 10.14 -9.70 21.75
CA VAL A 25 9.30 -8.70 21.07
C VAL A 25 9.77 -7.26 21.33
N MET A 26 10.42 -6.98 22.47
CA MET A 26 10.94 -5.64 22.78
C MET A 26 12.27 -5.30 22.08
N GLY A 27 12.90 -6.26 21.37
CA GLY A 27 14.25 -6.10 20.80
C GLY A 27 14.33 -5.44 19.42
N GLN A 28 13.21 -5.14 18.74
CA GLN A 28 13.21 -4.70 17.34
C GLN A 28 12.52 -3.34 17.16
N ALA A 29 13.07 -2.31 17.82
CA ALA A 29 12.84 -0.92 17.42
C ALA A 29 14.21 -0.25 17.22
N LYS A 30 14.85 -0.54 16.09
CA LYS A 30 15.88 0.33 15.52
C LYS A 30 15.30 1.00 14.29
N SER A 31 14.65 2.15 14.51
CA SER A 31 14.38 3.09 13.43
C SER A 31 15.72 3.67 12.98
N THR A 32 16.27 3.13 11.89
CA THR A 32 17.40 3.77 11.21
C THR A 32 16.89 5.02 10.52
N SER A 33 17.10 6.18 11.15
CA SER A 33 17.01 7.47 10.49
C SER A 33 18.11 7.53 9.42
N ALA A 34 17.74 7.46 8.15
CA ALA A 34 18.62 7.79 7.03
C ALA A 34 18.74 9.32 6.93
N GLY A 35 19.40 9.92 7.93
CA GLY A 35 19.68 11.35 8.01
C GLY A 35 21.17 11.58 8.19
N GLY A 36 21.87 11.90 7.10
CA GLY A 36 23.23 12.45 7.15
C GLY A 36 24.18 11.85 6.13
N GLY A 37 24.49 12.61 5.07
CA GLY A 37 25.65 12.34 4.22
C GLY A 37 25.42 12.37 2.71
N LEU A 38 24.52 13.19 2.18
CA LEU A 38 24.58 13.50 0.75
C LEU A 38 25.81 14.39 0.50
N PRO A 39 26.67 14.07 -0.49
CA PRO A 39 27.82 14.91 -0.82
C PRO A 39 27.33 16.30 -1.27
N PRO A 40 28.08 17.37 -1.00
CA PRO A 40 27.75 18.69 -1.51
C PRO A 40 27.68 18.62 -3.05
N ARG A 41 26.54 19.05 -3.60
CA ARG A 41 26.38 19.23 -5.04
C ARG A 41 27.44 20.24 -5.50
N PRO A 42 28.23 19.95 -6.55
CA PRO A 42 29.19 20.92 -7.06
C PRO A 42 28.46 22.22 -7.44
N THR A 43 28.92 23.33 -6.88
CA THR A 43 28.46 24.67 -7.26
C THR A 43 28.86 24.92 -8.71
N PRO A 44 27.94 25.22 -9.64
CA PRO A 44 28.31 25.58 -10.99
C PRO A 44 29.16 26.85 -10.97
N SER A 45 30.33 26.82 -11.61
CA SER A 45 31.18 27.98 -11.83
C SER A 45 30.46 28.98 -12.75
N PRO A 46 30.50 30.31 -12.48
CA PRO A 46 29.85 31.29 -13.34
C PRO A 46 30.49 31.27 -14.73
N THR A 47 29.68 30.90 -15.73
CA THR A 47 30.06 30.98 -17.14
C THR A 47 30.05 32.47 -17.54
N PRO A 48 31.07 32.98 -18.25
CA PRO A 48 31.07 34.36 -18.74
C PRO A 48 29.82 34.62 -19.59
N VAL A 49 29.06 35.65 -19.21
CA VAL A 49 27.82 36.06 -19.90
C VAL A 49 28.21 36.71 -21.23
N VAL A 50 28.01 35.98 -22.33
CA VAL A 50 28.03 36.55 -23.67
C VAL A 50 26.69 37.27 -23.90
N PRO A 51 26.65 38.50 -24.44
CA PRO A 51 25.41 39.21 -24.74
C PRO A 51 24.50 38.37 -25.67
N PRO A 52 23.19 38.29 -25.41
CA PRO A 52 22.31 37.46 -26.22
C PRO A 52 22.12 38.05 -27.61
N THR A 53 22.66 37.38 -28.62
CA THR A 53 22.17 37.49 -30.01
C THR A 53 20.74 36.96 -30.03
N ALA A 54 19.79 37.76 -30.53
CA ALA A 54 18.39 37.39 -30.64
C ALA A 54 18.25 36.07 -31.41
N THR A 55 18.03 34.98 -30.67
CA THR A 55 17.81 33.65 -31.19
C THR A 55 16.31 33.49 -31.38
N ALA A 56 15.89 33.10 -32.59
CA ALA A 56 14.50 32.81 -32.91
C ALA A 56 13.91 31.87 -31.84
N VAL A 57 12.73 32.21 -31.32
CA VAL A 57 12.00 31.37 -30.36
C VAL A 57 11.81 29.99 -31.01
N PRO A 58 12.38 28.91 -30.44
CA PRO A 58 12.10 27.58 -30.97
C PRO A 58 10.61 27.31 -30.77
N THR A 59 9.90 27.07 -31.89
CA THR A 59 8.57 26.47 -31.88
C THR A 59 8.62 25.26 -30.96
N ALA A 60 7.82 25.25 -29.90
CA ALA A 60 7.76 24.14 -28.96
C ALA A 60 7.45 22.85 -29.74
N THR A 61 8.45 21.99 -29.92
CA THR A 61 8.23 20.63 -30.40
C THR A 61 7.32 19.96 -29.38
N ALA A 62 6.11 19.64 -29.79
CA ALA A 62 5.18 18.88 -28.95
C ALA A 62 5.89 17.62 -28.46
N VAL A 63 6.05 17.48 -27.15
CA VAL A 63 6.51 16.23 -26.55
C VAL A 63 5.51 15.15 -26.98
N PRO A 64 5.96 14.05 -27.61
CA PRO A 64 5.04 12.99 -27.98
C PRO A 64 4.33 12.50 -26.72
N ALA A 65 3.00 12.52 -26.74
CA ALA A 65 2.19 12.00 -25.65
C ALA A 65 2.54 10.52 -25.46
N ILE A 66 3.16 10.17 -24.32
CA ILE A 66 3.40 8.78 -23.97
C ILE A 66 2.03 8.13 -23.80
N PRO A 67 1.67 7.09 -24.58
CA PRO A 67 0.39 6.41 -24.40
C PRO A 67 0.38 5.77 -23.00
N ILE A 68 -0.44 6.32 -22.11
CA ILE A 68 -0.62 5.79 -20.76
C ILE A 68 -1.47 4.52 -20.91
N ASN A 69 -0.79 3.37 -20.97
CA ASN A 69 -1.42 2.05 -21.04
C ASN A 69 -1.64 1.53 -19.62
N GLY A 70 -2.89 1.21 -19.28
CA GLY A 70 -3.23 0.57 -18.02
C GLY A 70 -4.75 0.50 -17.82
N ALA A 71 -5.11 -0.11 -16.71
CA ALA A 71 -6.49 -0.35 -16.32
C ALA A 71 -6.72 0.19 -14.90
N ALA A 72 -7.92 0.04 -14.38
CA ALA A 72 -8.21 0.45 -13.01
C ALA A 72 -9.10 -0.56 -12.29
N ILE A 73 -8.92 -0.61 -10.97
CA ILE A 73 -9.88 -1.21 -10.04
C ILE A 73 -10.46 -0.10 -9.19
N ARG A 74 -11.74 -0.24 -8.84
CA ARG A 74 -12.44 0.76 -8.04
C ARG A 74 -13.29 0.11 -6.97
N LEU A 75 -13.17 0.63 -5.76
CA LEU A 75 -14.09 0.39 -4.66
C LEU A 75 -15.18 1.45 -4.69
N HIS A 76 -16.42 1.03 -4.46
CA HIS A 76 -17.55 1.87 -4.06
C HIS A 76 -18.08 1.37 -2.72
N THR A 77 -18.30 2.29 -1.78
CA THR A 77 -19.00 2.00 -0.52
C THR A 77 -20.44 2.50 -0.62
N SER A 78 -21.38 1.77 -0.01
CA SER A 78 -22.80 2.15 -0.02
C SER A 78 -23.07 3.52 0.61
N GLU A 79 -22.21 3.96 1.53
CA GLU A 79 -22.26 5.27 2.18
C GLU A 79 -20.88 5.93 2.22
N PRO A 80 -20.81 7.27 2.28
CA PRO A 80 -19.54 7.97 2.44
C PRO A 80 -18.85 7.67 3.79
N LEU A 81 -17.58 7.32 3.74
CA LEU A 81 -16.74 6.97 4.89
C LEU A 81 -15.55 7.94 5.04
N THR A 82 -15.81 9.10 5.63
CA THR A 82 -14.76 10.10 5.89
C THR A 82 -13.64 9.54 6.75
N GLY A 83 -12.40 9.62 6.25
CA GLY A 83 -11.21 9.15 6.96
C GLY A 83 -10.95 7.64 6.88
N ALA A 84 -11.83 6.88 6.21
CA ALA A 84 -11.60 5.46 6.02
C ALA A 84 -10.30 5.18 5.26
N TRP A 85 -9.71 4.04 5.59
CA TRP A 85 -8.50 3.54 4.99
C TRP A 85 -8.80 2.26 4.24
N THR A 86 -8.28 2.15 3.02
CA THR A 86 -8.52 0.99 2.14
C THR A 86 -7.22 0.27 1.90
N VAL A 87 -7.31 -1.05 1.75
CA VAL A 87 -6.20 -1.93 1.40
C VAL A 87 -6.70 -2.92 0.36
N VAL A 88 -5.89 -3.19 -0.66
CA VAL A 88 -6.12 -4.33 -1.54
C VAL A 88 -5.27 -5.50 -1.08
N GLU A 89 -5.89 -6.67 -0.97
CA GLU A 89 -5.21 -7.93 -0.66
C GLU A 89 -5.29 -8.89 -1.86
N TRP A 90 -4.28 -9.73 -2.01
CA TRP A 90 -4.25 -10.83 -2.97
C TRP A 90 -4.16 -12.16 -2.23
N GLN A 91 -4.75 -13.21 -2.79
CA GLN A 91 -4.70 -14.56 -2.24
C GLN A 91 -3.57 -15.35 -2.90
N ASN A 92 -2.74 -16.01 -2.10
CA ASN A 92 -1.74 -16.93 -2.62
C ASN A 92 -2.32 -18.33 -2.89
N GLU A 93 -1.50 -19.22 -3.47
CA GLU A 93 -1.88 -20.60 -3.80
C GLU A 93 -2.32 -21.45 -2.58
N LEU A 94 -1.92 -21.05 -1.37
CA LEU A 94 -2.30 -21.69 -0.11
C LEU A 94 -3.60 -21.12 0.48
N GLY A 95 -4.26 -20.20 -0.22
CA GLY A 95 -5.49 -19.55 0.22
C GLY A 95 -5.28 -18.43 1.25
N LYS A 96 -4.03 -18.04 1.54
CA LYS A 96 -3.72 -16.97 2.49
C LYS A 96 -3.69 -15.61 1.80
N TRP A 97 -4.28 -14.62 2.46
CA TRP A 97 -4.37 -13.24 1.99
C TRP A 97 -3.15 -12.42 2.42
N TYR A 98 -2.70 -11.55 1.52
CA TYR A 98 -1.57 -10.65 1.71
C TYR A 98 -1.89 -9.28 1.13
N GLU A 99 -1.49 -8.22 1.81
CA GLU A 99 -1.60 -6.87 1.27
C GLU A 99 -0.76 -6.73 -0.01
N VAL A 100 -1.27 -5.96 -0.97
CA VAL A 100 -0.54 -5.54 -2.16
C VAL A 100 0.26 -4.27 -1.80
N PRO A 101 1.60 -4.31 -1.82
CA PRO A 101 2.40 -3.13 -1.50
C PRO A 101 2.04 -1.93 -2.39
N GLY A 102 1.74 -0.80 -1.76
CA GLY A 102 1.40 0.44 -2.44
C GLY A 102 -0.06 0.56 -2.89
N TRP A 103 -0.90 -0.46 -2.70
CA TRP A 103 -2.35 -0.39 -2.96
C TRP A 103 -3.11 -0.26 -1.64
N ARG A 104 -2.77 0.80 -0.92
CA ARG A 104 -3.41 1.18 0.34
C ARG A 104 -3.48 2.70 0.46
N GLY A 105 -4.54 3.20 1.08
CA GLY A 105 -4.75 4.64 1.18
C GLY A 105 -6.17 5.02 1.56
N HIS A 106 -6.37 6.30 1.86
CA HIS A 106 -7.69 6.88 2.02
C HIS A 106 -8.51 6.81 0.73
N LEU A 107 -9.83 6.92 0.87
CA LEU A 107 -10.76 7.18 -0.24
C LEU A 107 -10.32 8.43 -1.02
N ASP A 108 -10.71 8.49 -2.29
CA ASP A 108 -10.25 9.54 -3.20
C ASP A 108 -10.81 10.90 -2.79
N GLU A 109 -9.97 11.94 -2.86
CA GLU A 109 -10.37 13.30 -2.46
C GLU A 109 -11.59 13.77 -3.26
N GLY A 110 -12.57 14.35 -2.56
CA GLY A 110 -13.84 14.78 -3.15
C GLY A 110 -14.86 13.66 -3.40
N ASN A 111 -14.50 12.39 -3.21
CA ASN A 111 -15.40 11.23 -3.32
C ASN A 111 -15.21 10.32 -2.10
N ALA A 112 -15.87 10.67 -1.00
CA ALA A 112 -15.74 9.96 0.27
C ALA A 112 -16.39 8.56 0.27
N ASP A 113 -16.83 8.06 -0.87
CA ASP A 113 -17.43 6.73 -1.09
C ASP A 113 -16.63 5.86 -2.07
N MET A 114 -15.50 6.38 -2.59
CA MET A 114 -14.80 5.74 -3.71
C MET A 114 -13.30 5.65 -3.50
N LYS A 115 -12.69 4.55 -3.96
CA LYS A 115 -11.23 4.44 -4.12
C LYS A 115 -10.86 3.86 -5.47
N THR A 116 -9.91 4.46 -6.18
CA THR A 116 -9.38 3.92 -7.44
C THR A 116 -7.88 3.60 -7.35
N TRP A 117 -7.48 2.43 -7.84
CA TRP A 117 -6.06 2.09 -8.06
C TRP A 117 -5.79 1.80 -9.54
N TRP A 118 -4.63 2.26 -10.00
CA TRP A 118 -4.12 1.96 -11.33
C TRP A 118 -3.54 0.55 -11.39
N VAL A 119 -3.84 -0.16 -12.47
CA VAL A 119 -3.34 -1.51 -12.75
C VAL A 119 -2.45 -1.48 -13.98
N TYR A 120 -1.20 -1.88 -13.80
CA TYR A 120 -0.25 -2.02 -14.90
C TYR A 120 -0.59 -3.22 -15.77
N PRO A 121 -0.30 -3.17 -17.09
CA PRO A 121 -0.52 -4.30 -17.99
C PRO A 121 0.10 -5.63 -17.55
N ALA A 122 1.23 -5.58 -16.82
CA ALA A 122 1.90 -6.76 -16.29
C ALA A 122 1.06 -7.52 -15.23
N ASN A 123 0.04 -6.88 -14.67
CA ASN A 123 -0.83 -7.45 -13.63
C ASN A 123 -2.21 -7.90 -14.17
N TYR A 124 -2.44 -7.82 -15.48
CA TYR A 124 -3.74 -8.15 -16.03
C TYR A 124 -4.14 -9.61 -15.82
N GLY A 125 -5.42 -9.80 -15.50
CA GLY A 125 -6.02 -11.12 -15.29
C GLY A 125 -5.45 -11.92 -14.12
N GLN A 126 -4.70 -11.29 -13.21
CA GLN A 126 -4.26 -11.92 -11.98
C GLN A 126 -5.39 -11.89 -10.93
N GLY A 127 -5.36 -12.86 -10.02
CA GLY A 127 -6.24 -12.93 -8.87
C GLY A 127 -6.19 -14.27 -8.15
N PRO A 128 -7.01 -14.43 -7.09
CA PRO A 128 -8.03 -13.47 -6.67
C PRO A 128 -7.50 -12.34 -5.77
N PHE A 129 -8.13 -11.17 -5.88
CA PHE A 129 -7.94 -9.97 -5.05
C PHE A 129 -9.20 -9.67 -4.24
N ARG A 130 -9.07 -8.86 -3.18
CA ARG A 130 -10.20 -8.30 -2.45
C ARG A 130 -9.87 -6.92 -1.88
N TRP A 131 -10.90 -6.14 -1.64
CA TRP A 131 -10.79 -4.90 -0.87
C TRP A 131 -11.01 -5.17 0.62
N VAL A 132 -10.27 -4.45 1.45
CA VAL A 132 -10.48 -4.36 2.88
C VAL A 132 -10.60 -2.88 3.24
N VAL A 133 -11.65 -2.53 3.96
CA VAL A 133 -11.89 -1.17 4.43
C VAL A 133 -11.77 -1.12 5.94
N TYR A 134 -11.04 -0.14 6.44
CA TYR A 134 -10.81 0.14 7.85
C TYR A 134 -11.38 1.52 8.20
N ALA A 135 -11.75 1.70 9.46
CA ALA A 135 -12.26 2.98 9.96
C ALA A 135 -11.24 4.13 9.85
N SER A 136 -9.96 3.80 9.92
CA SER A 136 -8.81 4.68 9.74
C SER A 136 -7.56 3.82 9.45
N GLU A 137 -6.40 4.44 9.21
CA GLU A 137 -5.16 3.71 8.88
C GLU A 137 -4.75 2.67 9.94
N GLU A 138 -4.97 2.99 11.21
CA GLU A 138 -4.74 2.09 12.36
C GLU A 138 -6.06 1.59 12.97
N GLY A 139 -7.18 1.80 12.26
CA GLY A 139 -8.51 1.55 12.76
C GLY A 139 -8.92 0.07 12.69
N SER A 140 -10.11 -0.22 13.21
CA SER A 140 -10.71 -1.53 13.06
C SER A 140 -11.18 -1.76 11.61
N LYS A 141 -11.12 -3.02 11.18
CA LYS A 141 -11.68 -3.46 9.90
C LYS A 141 -13.20 -3.31 9.92
N LEU A 142 -13.76 -2.63 8.92
CA LEU A 142 -15.18 -2.39 8.73
C LEU A 142 -15.81 -3.46 7.83
N VAL A 143 -15.26 -3.63 6.63
CA VAL A 143 -15.82 -4.54 5.61
C VAL A 143 -14.71 -5.15 4.75
N VAL A 144 -14.99 -6.34 4.21
CA VAL A 144 -14.16 -7.05 3.23
C VAL A 144 -15.04 -7.36 2.04
N SER A 145 -14.58 -7.06 0.82
CA SER A 145 -15.33 -7.38 -0.39
C SER A 145 -15.32 -8.88 -0.69
N ASP A 146 -16.21 -9.31 -1.57
CA ASP A 146 -16.03 -10.58 -2.27
C ASP A 146 -14.73 -10.58 -3.10
N PRO A 147 -14.13 -11.76 -3.33
CA PRO A 147 -12.96 -11.88 -4.21
C PRO A 147 -13.26 -11.51 -5.67
N PHE A 148 -12.30 -10.89 -6.35
CA PHE A 148 -12.40 -10.50 -7.75
C PHE A 148 -11.07 -10.68 -8.50
N GLU A 149 -11.13 -10.68 -9.83
CA GLU A 149 -9.97 -10.74 -10.72
C GLU A 149 -9.59 -9.34 -11.22
N LEU A 150 -8.31 -9.10 -11.47
CA LEU A 150 -7.86 -7.85 -12.07
C LEU A 150 -8.34 -7.70 -13.53
N PRO A 151 -8.42 -6.45 -14.04
CA PRO A 151 -8.73 -6.20 -15.44
C PRO A 151 -7.87 -7.02 -16.38
N THR A 152 -8.44 -7.49 -17.49
CA THR A 152 -7.75 -8.36 -18.46
C THR A 152 -7.23 -7.59 -19.67
N ARG A 153 -7.59 -6.31 -19.81
CA ARG A 153 -7.22 -5.47 -20.96
C ARG A 153 -7.09 -3.99 -20.60
N ASN A 154 -6.39 -3.26 -21.48
CA ASN A 154 -6.19 -1.82 -21.38
C ASN A 154 -7.52 -1.08 -21.29
N ARG A 155 -7.57 -0.03 -20.44
CA ARG A 155 -8.73 0.84 -20.19
C ARG A 155 -9.97 0.13 -19.62
N GLN A 156 -9.86 -1.11 -19.17
CA GLN A 156 -10.94 -1.74 -18.42
C GLN A 156 -10.97 -1.20 -16.99
N LEU A 157 -12.18 -1.01 -16.47
CA LEU A 157 -12.46 -0.71 -15.07
C LEU A 157 -13.16 -1.93 -14.46
N VAL A 158 -12.66 -2.41 -13.33
CA VAL A 158 -13.38 -3.37 -12.48
C VAL A 158 -13.85 -2.62 -11.24
N SER A 159 -15.17 -2.48 -11.10
CA SER A 159 -15.80 -1.85 -9.94
C SER A 159 -16.30 -2.92 -8.98
N VAL A 160 -16.03 -2.71 -7.69
CA VAL A 160 -16.44 -3.58 -6.59
C VAL A 160 -17.22 -2.73 -5.59
N GLU A 161 -18.43 -3.16 -5.28
CA GLU A 161 -19.29 -2.50 -4.30
C GLU A 161 -19.21 -3.25 -2.97
N VAL A 162 -19.20 -2.49 -1.86
CA VAL A 162 -19.26 -3.05 -0.51
C VAL A 162 -20.33 -2.33 0.30
N GLU A 163 -21.08 -3.11 1.06
CA GLU A 163 -22.07 -2.62 2.01
C GLU A 163 -21.49 -2.67 3.43
N LEU A 164 -21.72 -1.61 4.19
CA LEU A 164 -21.34 -1.58 5.59
C LEU A 164 -22.31 -2.43 6.44
N PRO A 165 -21.82 -3.09 7.49
CA PRO A 165 -22.65 -3.88 8.40
C PRO A 165 -23.62 -3.03 9.25
#